data_AF-A0A7Y5ZFT2-F1
#
_entry.id   AF-A0A7Y5ZFT2-F1
#
_cell.length_a   1.000
_cell.length_b   1.000
_cell.length_c   1.000
_cell.angle_alpha   90.00
_cell.angle_beta   90.00
_cell.angle_gamma   90.00
#
_symmetry.space_group_name_H-M   'P 1'
#
loop_
_entity.id
_entity.type
_entity.pdbx_description
1 polymer ?
#
loop_
_entity_poly.entity_id
_entity_poly.type
_entity_poly.pdbx_seq_one_letter_code
_entity_poly.pdbx_strand_id
1 'polypeptide(L)'
;MSVANVTGLQSLKRISDPTRAALLRIILDSEEGRGSVTRMAEALGLTQPTVSHHLRMLKNEGLVEREQIGRTAWYSITPSQLDRVADLVRDGETRDDTPALERIVADLTARYRGVLAPETVNSYVHDSYRMLGERDGSHPTRASQTSSFTIDRLDALLRADETIHTVPEVLFVCVQNAGRSQLASAILRQLAGDRVIVRTAGSEPAEAVRSTIVTVLDEIGTPLGGEFPKPLTDEAVRAADYVITMGCGDACPIYPGREYLDWDIPDPVGQPIARVREIRNDIEGRVRDLLERIEK
;
A
#
# COMPACT_ATOMS: atom_id res chain seq x y z
N MET A 1 -9.69 -4.66 -29.36
CA MET A 1 -8.23 -4.62 -29.58
C MET A 1 -7.63 -3.58 -28.66
N SER A 2 -7.03 -3.99 -27.54
CA SER A 2 -6.27 -3.09 -26.68
C SER A 2 -4.78 -3.31 -26.93
N VAL A 3 -4.21 -2.44 -27.75
CA VAL A 3 -2.80 -2.47 -28.18
C VAL A 3 -1.86 -2.05 -27.03
N ALA A 4 -2.39 -1.51 -25.92
CA ALA A 4 -1.60 -1.03 -24.79
C ALA A 4 -1.01 -2.14 -23.90
N ASN A 5 -1.73 -3.26 -23.71
CA ASN A 5 -1.27 -4.35 -22.82
C ASN A 5 -0.17 -5.23 -23.44
N VAL A 6 -0.06 -5.28 -24.78
CA VAL A 6 0.95 -6.10 -25.47
C VAL A 6 2.33 -5.43 -25.42
N THR A 7 2.38 -4.10 -25.41
CA THR A 7 3.64 -3.32 -25.39
C THR A 7 4.34 -3.39 -24.03
N GLY A 8 3.60 -3.35 -22.92
CA GLY A 8 4.14 -3.42 -21.55
C GLY A 8 4.84 -4.75 -21.24
N LEU A 9 4.22 -5.87 -21.62
CA LEU A 9 4.77 -7.23 -21.46
C LEU A 9 5.98 -7.49 -22.36
N GLN A 10 6.05 -6.87 -23.55
CA GLN A 10 7.21 -6.99 -24.44
C GLN A 10 8.42 -6.20 -23.94
N SER A 11 8.26 -5.08 -23.23
CA SER A 11 9.39 -4.34 -22.65
C SER A 11 9.91 -4.98 -21.34
N LEU A 12 9.05 -5.66 -20.57
CA LEU A 12 9.46 -6.48 -19.42
C LEU A 12 10.35 -7.68 -19.83
N LYS A 13 10.07 -8.30 -20.98
CA LYS A 13 10.87 -9.41 -21.53
C LYS A 13 12.25 -9.02 -22.08
N ARG A 14 12.55 -7.72 -22.16
CA ARG A 14 13.76 -7.17 -22.81
C ARG A 14 14.72 -6.51 -21.84
N ILE A 15 14.31 -6.20 -20.61
CA ILE A 15 15.21 -5.75 -19.53
C ILE A 15 15.69 -6.94 -18.67
N SER A 16 15.25 -8.16 -18.98
CA SER A 16 15.58 -9.42 -18.28
C SER A 16 17.06 -9.85 -18.33
N ASP A 17 17.95 -8.98 -18.81
CA ASP A 17 19.38 -9.22 -18.87
C ASP A 17 20.05 -8.52 -17.68
N PRO A 18 20.82 -9.27 -16.86
CA PRO A 18 21.39 -8.74 -15.63
C PRO A 18 22.37 -7.60 -15.89
N THR A 19 23.06 -7.58 -17.04
CA THR A 19 23.98 -6.50 -17.40
C THR A 19 23.24 -5.21 -17.74
N ARG A 20 22.12 -5.27 -18.46
CA ARG A 20 21.27 -4.09 -18.72
C ARG A 20 20.68 -3.51 -17.44
N ALA A 21 20.18 -4.37 -16.54
CA ALA A 21 19.67 -3.94 -15.24
C ALA A 21 20.76 -3.24 -14.41
N ALA A 22 21.97 -3.83 -14.36
CA ALA A 22 23.11 -3.25 -13.63
C ALA A 22 23.58 -1.90 -14.24
N LEU A 23 23.57 -1.77 -15.58
CA LEU A 23 23.84 -0.51 -16.29
C LEU A 23 22.85 0.59 -15.88
N LEU A 24 21.54 0.28 -15.92
CA LEU A 24 20.50 1.22 -15.53
C LEU A 24 20.62 1.60 -14.05
N ARG A 25 20.99 0.66 -13.18
CA ARG A 25 21.26 0.93 -11.76
C ARG A 25 22.40 1.90 -11.56
N ILE A 26 23.54 1.70 -12.24
CA ILE A 26 24.69 2.63 -12.14
C ILE A 26 24.29 4.05 -12.57
N ILE A 27 23.43 4.18 -13.60
CA ILE A 27 22.94 5.49 -14.04
C ILE A 27 22.00 6.11 -13.00
N LEU A 28 21.08 5.32 -12.40
CA LEU A 28 20.16 5.77 -11.36
C LEU A 28 20.88 6.23 -10.08
N ASP A 29 21.90 5.48 -9.65
CA ASP A 29 22.64 5.75 -8.41
C ASP A 29 23.72 6.84 -8.58
N SER A 30 23.92 7.32 -9.81
CA SER A 30 24.87 8.39 -10.11
C SER A 30 24.32 9.73 -9.62
N GLU A 31 25.13 10.49 -8.86
CA GLU A 31 24.78 11.86 -8.44
C GLU A 31 24.47 12.79 -9.61
N GLU A 32 25.06 12.54 -10.79
CA GLU A 32 24.81 13.33 -12.01
C GLU A 32 23.63 12.82 -12.85
N GLY A 33 22.99 11.70 -12.46
CA GLY A 33 21.93 11.05 -13.23
C GLY A 33 22.38 10.49 -14.58
N ARG A 34 23.69 10.29 -14.76
CA ARG A 34 24.32 9.81 -16.00
C ARG A 34 25.59 8.99 -15.73
N GLY A 35 25.95 8.15 -16.69
CA GLY A 35 27.17 7.35 -16.66
C GLY A 35 27.91 7.38 -18.00
N SER A 36 29.24 7.28 -17.94
CA SER A 36 30.07 7.07 -19.15
C SER A 36 30.32 5.58 -19.38
N VAL A 37 30.59 5.19 -20.63
CA VAL A 37 30.91 3.79 -20.99
C VAL A 37 32.10 3.27 -20.20
N THR A 38 33.15 4.08 -20.05
CA THR A 38 34.36 3.72 -19.30
C THR A 38 34.04 3.41 -17.85
N ARG A 39 33.34 4.33 -17.16
CA ARG A 39 32.97 4.16 -15.75
C ARG A 39 32.07 2.94 -15.53
N MET A 40 31.08 2.73 -16.40
CA MET A 40 30.18 1.57 -16.29
C MET A 40 30.91 0.25 -16.57
N ALA A 41 31.85 0.23 -17.51
CA ALA A 41 32.68 -0.96 -17.80
C ALA A 41 33.58 -1.31 -16.61
N GLU A 42 34.23 -0.32 -16.01
CA GLU A 42 35.04 -0.48 -14.81
C GLU A 42 34.21 -0.99 -13.62
N ALA A 43 33.05 -0.37 -13.36
CA ALA A 43 32.19 -0.74 -12.25
C ALA A 43 31.65 -2.19 -12.33
N LEU A 44 31.42 -2.70 -13.54
CA LEU A 44 30.90 -4.06 -13.75
C LEU A 44 31.97 -5.10 -14.04
N GLY A 45 33.24 -4.71 -14.15
CA GLY A 45 34.31 -5.63 -14.58
C GLY A 45 34.11 -6.17 -16.01
N LEU A 46 33.46 -5.39 -16.88
CA LEU A 46 33.13 -5.78 -18.25
C LEU A 46 33.98 -5.00 -19.25
N THR A 47 34.06 -5.50 -20.49
CA THR A 47 34.73 -4.77 -21.57
C THR A 47 33.88 -3.60 -22.08
N GLN A 48 34.52 -2.50 -22.51
CA GLN A 48 33.81 -1.35 -23.11
C GLN A 48 32.95 -1.73 -24.34
N PRO A 49 33.38 -2.65 -25.23
CA PRO A 49 32.52 -3.15 -26.31
C PRO A 49 31.23 -3.81 -25.82
N THR A 50 31.30 -4.62 -24.75
CA THR A 50 30.13 -5.26 -24.13
C THR A 50 29.15 -4.22 -23.60
N VAL A 51 29.64 -3.26 -22.81
CA VAL A 51 28.81 -2.17 -22.27
C VAL A 51 28.20 -1.33 -23.39
N SER A 52 28.97 -0.98 -24.41
CA SER A 52 28.50 -0.24 -25.58
C SER A 52 27.40 -0.97 -26.35
N HIS A 53 27.47 -2.30 -26.43
CA HIS A 53 26.44 -3.13 -27.05
C HIS A 53 25.13 -3.05 -26.26
N HIS A 54 25.18 -3.22 -24.93
CA HIS A 54 23.99 -3.13 -24.06
C HIS A 54 23.37 -1.73 -24.04
N LEU A 55 24.18 -0.66 -23.97
CA LEU A 55 23.69 0.72 -24.02
C LEU A 55 23.03 1.06 -25.36
N ARG A 56 23.53 0.49 -26.47
CA ARG A 56 22.89 0.65 -27.78
C ARG A 56 21.52 -0.02 -27.81
N MET A 57 21.38 -1.20 -27.22
CA MET A 57 20.08 -1.87 -27.11
C MET A 57 19.10 -1.03 -26.27
N LEU A 58 19.53 -0.57 -25.09
CA LEU A 58 18.72 0.30 -24.23
C LEU A 58 18.32 1.61 -24.94
N LYS A 59 19.22 2.20 -25.73
CA LYS A 59 18.94 3.40 -26.52
C LYS A 59 17.92 3.13 -27.63
N ASN A 60 18.06 2.01 -28.34
CA ASN A 60 17.13 1.64 -29.41
C ASN A 60 15.71 1.38 -28.87
N GLU A 61 15.60 0.98 -27.61
CA GLU A 61 14.33 0.80 -26.91
C GLU A 61 13.80 2.11 -26.28
N GLY A 62 14.55 3.21 -26.40
CA GLY A 62 14.18 4.52 -25.85
C GLY A 62 14.27 4.60 -24.32
N LEU A 63 15.02 3.70 -23.68
CA LEU A 63 15.22 3.69 -22.23
C LEU A 63 16.34 4.64 -21.78
N VAL A 64 17.35 4.84 -22.64
CA VAL A 64 18.46 5.75 -22.38
C VAL A 64 18.71 6.69 -23.55
N GLU A 65 19.16 7.89 -23.22
CA GLU A 65 19.64 8.89 -24.18
C GLU A 65 21.16 8.95 -24.14
N ARG A 66 21.76 9.44 -25.23
CA ARG A 66 23.20 9.62 -25.34
C ARG A 66 23.50 11.08 -25.61
N GLU A 67 24.32 11.68 -24.76
CA GLU A 67 24.89 13.01 -24.95
C GLU A 67 26.40 12.90 -25.16
N GLN A 68 26.95 13.73 -26.05
CA GLN A 68 28.39 13.79 -26.29
C GLN A 68 28.95 15.06 -25.65
N ILE A 69 29.81 14.90 -24.63
CA ILE A 69 30.45 16.02 -23.92
C ILE A 69 31.96 15.88 -24.08
N GLY A 70 32.54 16.76 -24.90
CA GLY A 70 33.92 16.65 -25.34
C GLY A 70 34.17 15.30 -26.02
N ARG A 71 35.17 14.54 -25.53
CA ARG A 71 35.53 13.22 -26.08
C ARG A 71 34.72 12.07 -25.49
N THR A 72 33.87 12.33 -24.50
CA THR A 72 33.17 11.29 -23.72
C THR A 72 31.70 11.21 -24.10
N ALA A 73 31.22 9.99 -24.34
CA ALA A 73 29.80 9.70 -24.48
C ALA A 73 29.19 9.41 -23.11
N TRP A 74 28.19 10.19 -22.74
CA TRP A 74 27.41 10.05 -21.52
C TRP A 74 26.03 9.48 -21.84
N TYR A 75 25.54 8.63 -20.96
CA TYR A 75 24.22 8.02 -21.05
C TYR A 75 23.42 8.35 -19.81
N SER A 76 22.19 8.79 -20.01
CA SER A 76 21.19 9.05 -18.96
C SER A 76 19.91 8.29 -19.29
N ILE A 77 19.07 8.03 -18.30
CA ILE A 77 17.75 7.45 -18.54
C ILE A 77 16.87 8.51 -19.22
N THR A 78 16.12 8.11 -20.24
CA THR A 78 15.13 8.97 -20.89
C THR A 78 14.15 9.47 -19.83
N PRO A 79 13.89 10.79 -19.69
CA PRO A 79 13.04 11.32 -18.63
C PRO A 79 11.66 10.67 -18.54
N SER A 80 11.04 10.37 -19.69
CA SER A 80 9.74 9.68 -19.77
C SER A 80 9.75 8.22 -19.29
N GLN A 81 10.91 7.59 -19.16
CA GLN A 81 11.08 6.20 -18.75
C GLN A 81 11.67 6.07 -17.34
N LEU A 82 11.99 7.20 -16.67
CA LEU A 82 12.71 7.18 -15.40
C LEU A 82 11.98 6.40 -14.32
N ASP A 83 10.69 6.69 -14.10
CA ASP A 83 9.87 5.98 -13.11
C ASP A 83 9.78 4.48 -13.41
N ARG A 84 9.53 4.13 -14.67
CA ARG A 84 9.43 2.74 -15.11
C ARG A 84 10.73 1.96 -14.91
N VAL A 85 11.87 2.58 -15.20
CA VAL A 85 13.18 1.97 -15.01
C VAL A 85 13.51 1.85 -13.53
N ALA A 86 13.18 2.88 -12.73
CA ALA A 86 13.38 2.87 -11.29
C ALA A 86 12.57 1.75 -10.62
N ASP A 87 11.30 1.57 -10.98
CA ASP A 87 10.44 0.51 -10.46
C ASP A 87 11.03 -0.88 -10.76
N LEU A 88 11.41 -1.11 -12.02
CA LEU A 88 11.93 -2.39 -12.45
C LEU A 88 13.27 -2.77 -11.82
N VAL A 89 14.15 -1.78 -11.60
CA VAL A 89 15.45 -1.99 -10.95
C VAL A 89 15.28 -2.25 -9.46
N ARG A 90 14.19 -1.77 -8.84
CA ARG A 90 13.88 -1.95 -7.41
C ARG A 90 13.26 -3.30 -7.06
N ASP A 91 12.57 -3.96 -8.00
CA ASP A 91 11.88 -5.24 -7.78
C ASP A 91 12.79 -6.40 -7.31
N GLY A 92 14.12 -6.24 -7.30
CA GLY A 92 15.09 -7.24 -6.86
C GLY A 92 15.85 -6.95 -5.56
N GLU A 93 15.61 -5.82 -4.88
CA GLU A 93 16.38 -5.42 -3.70
C GLU A 93 15.64 -5.61 -2.37
N THR A 94 16.32 -6.20 -1.39
CA THR A 94 15.91 -6.09 0.02
C THR A 94 16.09 -4.64 0.47
N ARG A 95 14.99 -3.92 0.60
CA ARG A 95 14.97 -2.54 1.08
C ARG A 95 15.37 -2.51 2.55
N ASP A 96 16.40 -1.74 2.88
CA ASP A 96 16.71 -1.38 4.27
C ASP A 96 15.76 -0.27 4.71
N ASP A 97 14.70 -0.64 5.43
CA ASP A 97 13.71 0.29 5.97
C ASP A 97 14.13 0.86 7.34
N THR A 98 15.29 0.50 7.90
CA THR A 98 15.75 0.93 9.23
C THR A 98 15.74 2.46 9.39
N PRO A 99 16.31 3.26 8.47
CA PRO A 99 16.30 4.72 8.62
C PRO A 99 14.88 5.31 8.58
N ALA A 100 13.97 4.69 7.81
CA ALA A 100 12.58 5.10 7.76
C ALA A 100 11.85 4.77 9.07
N LEU A 101 12.11 3.60 9.65
CA LEU A 101 11.54 3.19 10.94
C LEU A 101 12.03 4.07 12.09
N GLU A 102 13.32 4.38 12.16
CA GLU A 102 13.88 5.30 13.16
C GLU A 102 13.21 6.68 13.09
N ARG A 103 13.00 7.20 11.87
CA ARG A 103 12.27 8.45 11.65
C ARG A 103 10.82 8.36 12.11
N ILE A 104 10.11 7.27 11.78
CA ILE A 104 8.71 7.06 12.20
C ILE A 104 8.62 6.98 13.72
N VAL A 105 9.53 6.27 14.39
CA VAL A 105 9.58 6.19 15.87
C VAL A 105 9.77 7.57 16.46
N ALA A 106 10.69 8.38 15.95
CA ALA A 106 10.94 9.73 16.43
C ALA A 106 9.70 10.63 16.25
N ASP A 107 9.10 10.63 15.06
CA ASP A 107 7.91 11.44 14.74
C ASP A 107 6.71 11.05 15.61
N LEU A 108 6.43 9.75 15.77
CA LEU A 108 5.32 9.27 16.59
C LEU A 108 5.57 9.46 18.08
N THR A 109 6.82 9.30 18.56
CA THR A 109 7.17 9.58 19.95
C THR A 109 6.94 11.06 20.28
N ALA A 110 7.23 11.96 19.34
CA ALA A 110 6.90 13.38 19.49
C ALA A 110 5.38 13.61 19.48
N ARG A 111 4.64 12.96 18.59
CA ARG A 111 3.17 13.07 18.48
C ARG A 111 2.44 12.62 19.75
N TYR A 112 2.84 11.50 20.35
CA TYR A 112 2.18 10.90 21.52
C TYR A 112 2.85 11.29 22.86
N ARG A 113 3.69 12.34 22.86
CA ARG A 113 4.40 12.80 24.05
C ARG A 113 3.43 13.13 25.19
N GLY A 114 3.69 12.55 26.36
CA GLY A 114 2.88 12.77 27.57
C GLY A 114 1.62 11.91 27.63
N VAL A 115 1.34 11.13 26.58
CA VAL A 115 0.22 10.18 26.53
C VAL A 115 0.75 8.75 26.56
N LEU A 116 1.78 8.44 25.77
CA LEU A 116 2.41 7.12 25.70
C LEU A 116 3.91 7.21 25.97
N ALA A 117 4.46 6.13 26.55
CA ALA A 117 5.90 6.00 26.73
C ALA A 117 6.61 5.79 25.37
N PRO A 118 7.82 6.36 25.16
CA PRO A 118 8.59 6.16 23.92
C PRO A 118 8.81 4.68 23.59
N GLU A 119 9.00 3.83 24.60
CA GLU A 119 9.21 2.40 24.44
C GLU A 119 7.97 1.69 23.87
N THR A 120 6.77 2.12 24.28
CA THR A 120 5.49 1.64 23.73
C THR A 120 5.37 2.02 22.26
N VAL A 121 5.64 3.29 21.92
CA VAL A 121 5.57 3.75 20.53
C VAL A 121 6.56 2.97 19.66
N ASN A 122 7.81 2.81 20.11
CA ASN A 122 8.82 2.03 19.41
C ASN A 122 8.37 0.58 19.17
N SER A 123 7.85 -0.07 20.20
CA SER A 123 7.33 -1.44 20.12
C SER A 123 6.21 -1.55 19.06
N TYR A 124 5.23 -0.64 19.09
CA TYR A 124 4.12 -0.65 18.14
C TYR A 124 4.56 -0.36 16.70
N VAL A 125 5.58 0.49 16.48
CA VAL A 125 6.11 0.73 15.12
C VAL A 125 6.72 -0.55 14.56
N HIS A 126 7.61 -1.21 15.31
CA HIS A 126 8.28 -2.42 14.84
C HIS A 126 7.30 -3.59 14.68
N ASP A 127 6.35 -3.73 15.59
CA ASP A 127 5.31 -4.76 15.50
C ASP A 127 4.40 -4.54 14.29
N SER A 128 3.97 -3.29 14.04
CA SER A 128 3.19 -2.94 12.84
C SER A 128 3.96 -3.21 11.55
N TYR A 129 5.26 -2.87 11.52
CA TYR A 129 6.12 -3.14 10.37
C TYR A 129 6.26 -4.64 10.06
N ARG A 130 6.35 -5.48 11.12
CA ARG A 130 6.39 -6.94 11.00
C ARG A 130 5.05 -7.50 10.52
N MET A 131 3.95 -7.06 11.10
CA MET A 131 2.59 -7.46 10.72
C MET A 131 2.25 -7.15 9.26
N LEU A 132 2.79 -6.05 8.71
CA LEU A 132 2.66 -5.73 7.28
C LEU A 132 3.70 -6.44 6.40
N GLY A 133 4.76 -6.97 7.01
CA GLY A 133 5.93 -7.57 6.36
C GLY A 133 5.84 -9.06 6.07
N GLU A 134 4.90 -9.77 6.66
CA GLU A 134 4.63 -11.20 6.38
C GLU A 134 3.97 -11.42 4.99
N ARG A 135 4.04 -10.41 4.11
CA ARG A 135 3.47 -10.39 2.76
C ARG A 135 4.60 -10.58 1.74
N ASP A 136 4.36 -11.41 0.73
CA ASP A 136 5.32 -11.58 -0.36
C ASP A 136 5.49 -10.24 -1.11
N GLY A 137 6.73 -9.75 -1.19
CA GLY A 137 7.10 -8.57 -1.98
C GLY A 137 7.36 -7.27 -1.19
N SER A 138 8.34 -6.50 -1.66
CA SER A 138 8.66 -5.17 -1.14
C SER A 138 7.66 -4.14 -1.68
N HIS A 139 6.68 -3.73 -0.88
CA HIS A 139 5.75 -2.67 -1.29
C HIS A 139 6.42 -1.29 -1.19
N PRO A 140 6.37 -0.43 -2.24
CA PRO A 140 7.00 0.89 -2.23
C PRO A 140 6.55 1.79 -1.06
N THR A 141 5.32 1.59 -0.59
CA THR A 141 4.65 2.36 0.46
C THR A 141 4.70 1.70 1.85
N ARG A 142 5.54 0.67 2.06
CA ARG A 142 5.57 -0.09 3.33
C ARG A 142 5.84 0.78 4.56
N ALA A 143 6.79 1.71 4.48
CA ALA A 143 7.10 2.61 5.59
C ALA A 143 5.94 3.55 5.93
N SER A 144 5.28 4.15 4.92
CA SER A 144 4.13 5.04 5.17
C SER A 144 2.92 4.27 5.69
N GLN A 145 2.66 3.06 5.17
CA GLN A 145 1.63 2.16 5.69
C GLN A 145 1.92 1.75 7.13
N THR A 146 3.19 1.49 7.47
CA THR A 146 3.61 1.20 8.86
C THR A 146 3.28 2.36 9.78
N SER A 147 3.62 3.59 9.39
CA SER A 147 3.29 4.79 10.17
C SER A 147 1.78 4.94 10.35
N SER A 148 1.00 4.82 9.27
CA SER A 148 -0.47 4.93 9.32
C SER A 148 -1.09 3.84 10.19
N PHE A 149 -0.65 2.59 10.04
CA PHE A 149 -1.17 1.48 10.83
C PHE A 149 -0.82 1.64 12.31
N THR A 150 0.40 2.11 12.61
CA THR A 150 0.82 2.38 13.98
C THR A 150 -0.05 3.45 14.62
N ILE A 151 -0.35 4.54 13.89
CA ILE A 151 -1.26 5.59 14.35
C ILE A 151 -2.65 5.00 14.65
N ASP A 152 -3.22 4.24 13.71
CA ASP A 152 -4.54 3.62 13.89
C ASP A 152 -4.60 2.74 15.15
N ARG A 153 -3.54 1.96 15.39
CA ARG A 153 -3.41 1.05 16.55
C ARG A 153 -3.20 1.80 17.85
N LEU A 154 -2.34 2.83 17.89
CA LEU A 154 -2.09 3.62 19.09
C LEU A 154 -3.33 4.44 19.47
N ASP A 155 -4.03 5.01 18.49
CA ASP A 155 -5.30 5.71 18.73
C ASP A 155 -6.37 4.74 19.23
N ALA A 156 -6.43 3.51 18.69
CA ALA A 156 -7.31 2.46 19.19
C ALA A 156 -6.95 2.00 20.60
N LEU A 157 -5.66 1.87 20.92
CA LEU A 157 -5.18 1.52 22.26
C LEU A 157 -5.64 2.55 23.31
N LEU A 158 -5.43 3.83 23.03
CA LEU A 158 -5.83 4.91 23.93
C LEU A 158 -7.35 4.95 24.14
N ARG A 159 -8.09 4.71 23.07
CA ARG A 159 -9.55 4.67 23.11
C ARG A 159 -10.09 3.44 23.83
N ALA A 160 -9.45 2.28 23.70
CA ALA A 160 -9.87 1.06 24.38
C ALA A 160 -9.88 1.20 25.92
N ASP A 161 -9.11 2.14 26.46
CA ASP A 161 -9.07 2.49 27.89
C ASP A 161 -10.13 3.54 28.29
N GLU A 162 -10.84 4.16 27.33
CA GLU A 162 -11.90 5.13 27.58
C GLU A 162 -13.19 4.44 28.04
N THR A 163 -13.87 5.05 29.01
CA THR A 163 -15.17 4.55 29.51
C THR A 163 -16.37 5.15 28.78
N ILE A 164 -16.17 6.29 28.09
CA ILE A 164 -17.22 7.01 27.37
C ILE A 164 -16.63 7.48 26.03
N HIS A 165 -17.26 7.03 24.95
CA HIS A 165 -16.92 7.42 23.59
C HIS A 165 -17.80 8.59 23.13
N THR A 166 -17.16 9.71 22.76
CA THR A 166 -17.88 10.92 22.31
C THR A 166 -18.25 10.91 20.82
N VAL A 167 -17.52 10.13 20.02
CA VAL A 167 -17.75 9.93 18.58
C VAL A 167 -17.77 8.41 18.34
N PRO A 168 -18.85 7.79 17.86
CA PRO A 168 -18.92 6.34 17.70
C PRO A 168 -17.83 5.78 16.78
N GLU A 169 -17.32 4.59 17.10
CA GLU A 169 -16.33 3.88 16.29
C GLU A 169 -16.89 2.61 15.66
N VAL A 170 -16.66 2.45 14.36
CA VAL A 170 -17.10 1.32 13.54
C VAL A 170 -15.89 0.60 12.95
N LEU A 171 -15.78 -0.69 13.24
CA LEU A 171 -14.76 -1.58 12.66
C LEU A 171 -15.39 -2.54 11.66
N PHE A 172 -14.96 -2.45 10.40
CA PHE A 172 -15.32 -3.41 9.34
C PHE A 172 -14.26 -4.49 9.17
N VAL A 173 -14.65 -5.76 9.33
CA VAL A 173 -13.75 -6.92 9.22
C VAL A 173 -14.22 -7.84 8.09
N CYS A 174 -13.32 -8.18 7.17
CA CYS A 174 -13.54 -9.28 6.22
C CYS A 174 -12.29 -10.18 6.18
N VAL A 175 -12.23 -11.16 5.29
CA VAL A 175 -11.04 -12.03 5.20
C VAL A 175 -9.81 -11.23 4.78
N GLN A 176 -9.85 -10.62 3.60
CA GLN A 176 -8.65 -10.06 2.96
C GLN A 176 -8.40 -8.57 3.15
N ASN A 177 -9.32 -7.85 3.78
CA ASN A 177 -9.28 -6.39 3.89
C ASN A 177 -9.01 -5.65 2.56
N ALA A 178 -9.44 -6.24 1.45
CA ALA A 178 -9.17 -5.76 0.09
C ALA A 178 -10.45 -5.61 -0.77
N GLY A 179 -11.62 -5.85 -0.17
CA GLY A 179 -12.92 -5.90 -0.83
C GLY A 179 -14.04 -5.34 0.03
N ARG A 180 -14.87 -6.22 0.60
CA ARG A 180 -16.10 -5.87 1.35
C ARG A 180 -15.87 -4.81 2.43
N SER A 181 -14.88 -5.01 3.31
CA SER A 181 -14.57 -4.04 4.37
C SER A 181 -14.09 -2.68 3.86
N GLN A 182 -13.37 -2.66 2.72
CA GLN A 182 -12.89 -1.42 2.10
C GLN A 182 -14.04 -0.67 1.39
N LEU A 183 -14.97 -1.40 0.78
CA LEU A 183 -16.20 -0.80 0.22
C LEU A 183 -17.04 -0.17 1.33
N ALA A 184 -17.34 -0.93 2.38
CA ALA A 184 -18.20 -0.48 3.48
C ALA A 184 -17.60 0.73 4.21
N SER A 185 -16.29 0.72 4.49
CA SER A 185 -15.63 1.82 5.18
C SER A 185 -15.59 3.10 4.34
N ALA A 186 -15.29 2.99 3.04
CA ALA A 186 -15.21 4.14 2.16
C ALA A 186 -16.58 4.83 2.03
N ILE A 187 -17.64 4.04 1.86
CA ILE A 187 -19.02 4.55 1.80
C ILE A 187 -19.41 5.18 3.15
N LEU A 188 -19.14 4.51 4.28
CA LEU A 188 -19.48 5.07 5.59
C LEU A 188 -18.75 6.39 5.85
N ARG A 189 -17.46 6.49 5.53
CA ARG A 189 -16.70 7.74 5.68
C ARG A 189 -17.28 8.87 4.84
N GLN A 190 -17.69 8.60 3.59
CA GLN A 190 -18.31 9.61 2.74
C GLN A 190 -19.65 10.10 3.31
N LEU A 191 -20.45 9.23 3.93
CA LEU A 191 -21.76 9.59 4.47
C LEU A 191 -21.68 10.20 5.88
N ALA A 192 -20.81 9.68 6.73
CA ALA A 192 -20.69 10.09 8.13
C ALA A 192 -19.76 11.30 8.33
N GLY A 193 -18.71 11.43 7.51
CA GLY A 193 -17.62 12.37 7.78
C GLY A 193 -17.01 12.13 9.16
N ASP A 194 -16.72 13.21 9.89
CA ASP A 194 -16.09 13.14 11.21
C ASP A 194 -17.04 12.71 12.35
N ARG A 195 -18.30 12.37 12.02
CA ARG A 195 -19.30 11.92 13.01
C ARG A 195 -19.10 10.48 13.47
N VAL A 196 -18.31 9.70 12.72
CA VAL A 196 -18.01 8.31 13.03
C VAL A 196 -16.55 8.04 12.71
N ILE A 197 -15.85 7.41 13.65
CA ILE A 197 -14.49 6.90 13.40
C ILE A 197 -14.63 5.54 12.71
N VAL A 198 -13.99 5.37 11.56
CA VAL A 198 -14.12 4.15 10.76
C VAL A 198 -12.77 3.46 10.64
N ARG A 199 -12.69 2.20 11.04
CA ARG A 199 -11.52 1.32 10.87
C ARG A 199 -11.86 0.10 10.03
N THR A 200 -10.83 -0.51 9.46
CA THR A 200 -10.96 -1.75 8.70
C THR A 200 -9.84 -2.72 9.06
N ALA A 201 -10.15 -4.01 8.99
CA ALA A 201 -9.20 -5.08 9.23
C ALA A 201 -9.47 -6.32 8.38
N GLY A 202 -8.49 -7.23 8.35
CA GLY A 202 -8.54 -8.52 7.68
C GLY A 202 -7.99 -9.64 8.56
N SER A 203 -8.60 -10.82 8.52
CA SER A 203 -8.03 -12.02 9.15
C SER A 203 -6.82 -12.55 8.38
N GLU A 204 -6.86 -12.44 7.05
CA GLU A 204 -5.80 -12.84 6.12
C GLU A 204 -5.62 -11.76 5.04
N PRO A 205 -5.03 -10.59 5.39
CA PRO A 205 -4.95 -9.44 4.49
C PRO A 205 -4.25 -9.76 3.16
N ALA A 206 -4.82 -9.28 2.05
CA ALA A 206 -4.15 -9.34 0.75
C ALA A 206 -3.02 -8.31 0.64
N GLU A 207 -2.25 -8.35 -0.45
CA GLU A 207 -1.17 -7.39 -0.71
C GLU A 207 -1.70 -5.95 -0.93
N ALA A 208 -2.78 -5.82 -1.72
CA ALA A 208 -3.36 -4.54 -2.09
C ALA A 208 -4.89 -4.59 -2.17
N VAL A 209 -5.53 -3.42 -2.08
CA VAL A 209 -6.96 -3.29 -2.35
C VAL A 209 -7.21 -3.63 -3.83
N ARG A 210 -8.27 -4.39 -4.10
CA ARG A 210 -8.55 -4.89 -5.45
C ARG A 210 -8.93 -3.74 -6.39
N SER A 211 -8.40 -3.76 -7.61
CA SER A 211 -8.68 -2.73 -8.61
C SER A 211 -10.17 -2.62 -8.98
N THR A 212 -10.91 -3.73 -8.96
CA THR A 212 -12.37 -3.73 -9.17
C THR A 212 -13.11 -2.93 -8.09
N ILE A 213 -12.61 -2.96 -6.86
CA ILE A 213 -13.18 -2.25 -5.70
C ILE A 213 -12.90 -0.76 -5.83
N VAL A 214 -11.67 -0.39 -6.19
CA VAL A 214 -11.31 1.00 -6.53
C VAL A 214 -12.22 1.52 -7.65
N THR A 215 -12.44 0.72 -8.70
CA THR A 215 -13.26 1.12 -9.85
C THR A 215 -14.71 1.41 -9.43
N VAL A 216 -15.35 0.52 -8.66
CA VAL A 216 -16.77 0.73 -8.29
C VAL A 216 -16.97 1.83 -7.25
N LEU A 217 -15.94 2.17 -6.46
CA LEU A 217 -15.94 3.34 -5.58
C LEU A 217 -15.80 4.64 -6.37
N ASP A 218 -14.88 4.67 -7.35
CA ASP A 218 -14.69 5.80 -8.25
C ASP A 218 -15.98 6.15 -9.02
N GLU A 219 -16.72 5.12 -9.48
CA GLU A 219 -18.03 5.28 -10.15
C GLU A 219 -19.07 6.07 -9.33
N ILE A 220 -18.96 6.06 -7.99
CA ILE A 220 -19.87 6.78 -7.09
C ILE A 220 -19.20 8.00 -6.43
N GLY A 221 -17.99 8.36 -6.89
CA GLY A 221 -17.23 9.49 -6.36
C GLY A 221 -16.69 9.27 -4.96
N THR A 222 -16.57 8.02 -4.50
CA THR A 222 -16.04 7.68 -3.18
C THR A 222 -14.53 7.43 -3.27
N PRO A 223 -13.69 8.27 -2.67
CA PRO A 223 -12.26 7.99 -2.63
C PRO A 223 -11.95 6.84 -1.69
N LEU A 224 -11.08 5.91 -2.11
CA LEU A 224 -10.50 4.90 -1.21
C LEU A 224 -9.57 5.53 -0.16
N GLY A 225 -8.94 6.66 -0.50
CA GLY A 225 -7.98 7.35 0.36
C GLY A 225 -6.67 6.56 0.49
N GLY A 226 -5.98 6.76 1.62
CA GLY A 226 -4.74 6.06 1.96
C GLY A 226 -4.94 4.64 2.50
N GLU A 227 -6.09 4.01 2.25
CA GLU A 227 -6.41 2.69 2.77
C GLU A 227 -5.59 1.57 2.11
N PHE A 228 -5.27 0.57 2.91
CA PHE A 228 -4.55 -0.63 2.51
C PHE A 228 -5.03 -1.82 3.34
N PRO A 229 -4.90 -3.05 2.82
CA PRO A 229 -5.18 -4.24 3.61
C PRO A 229 -4.30 -4.25 4.87
N LYS A 230 -4.90 -4.45 6.05
CA LYS A 230 -4.17 -4.52 7.34
C LYS A 230 -4.77 -5.60 8.24
N PRO A 231 -3.94 -6.26 9.07
CA PRO A 231 -4.42 -7.36 9.91
C PRO A 231 -5.34 -6.84 11.02
N LEU A 232 -6.24 -7.72 11.47
CA LEU A 232 -7.03 -7.49 12.67
C LEU A 232 -6.13 -7.46 13.90
N THR A 233 -6.30 -6.45 14.75
CA THR A 233 -5.59 -6.32 16.03
C THR A 233 -6.58 -6.24 17.17
N ASP A 234 -6.11 -6.61 18.37
CA ASP A 234 -6.94 -6.70 19.57
C ASP A 234 -7.48 -5.33 19.97
N GLU A 235 -6.61 -4.32 19.97
CA GLU A 235 -6.93 -2.94 20.29
C GLU A 235 -7.99 -2.35 19.34
N ALA A 236 -7.99 -2.74 18.05
CA ALA A 236 -9.01 -2.28 17.11
C ALA A 236 -10.41 -2.79 17.46
N VAL A 237 -10.54 -4.05 17.89
CA VAL A 237 -11.83 -4.61 18.32
C VAL A 237 -12.27 -4.01 19.65
N ARG A 238 -11.34 -3.79 20.57
CA ARG A 238 -11.65 -3.14 21.85
C ARG A 238 -12.08 -1.69 21.67
N ALA A 239 -11.47 -0.94 20.75
CA ALA A 239 -11.80 0.47 20.51
C ALA A 239 -13.18 0.68 19.86
N ALA A 240 -13.66 -0.31 19.10
CA ALA A 240 -14.89 -0.22 18.35
C ALA A 240 -16.14 -0.25 19.24
N ASP A 241 -17.15 0.54 18.89
CA ASP A 241 -18.51 0.44 19.43
C ASP A 241 -19.33 -0.57 18.62
N TYR A 242 -19.11 -0.60 17.30
CA TYR A 242 -19.74 -1.50 16.34
C TYR A 242 -18.68 -2.30 15.58
N VAL A 243 -18.80 -3.63 15.60
CA VAL A 243 -17.94 -4.56 14.88
C VAL A 243 -18.77 -5.27 13.81
N ILE A 244 -18.48 -4.98 12.55
CA ILE A 244 -19.20 -5.53 11.40
C ILE A 244 -18.34 -6.60 10.74
N THR A 245 -18.77 -7.86 10.82
CA THR A 245 -18.09 -8.99 10.20
C THR A 245 -18.68 -9.30 8.82
N MET A 246 -17.81 -9.64 7.87
CA MET A 246 -18.16 -9.93 6.48
C MET A 246 -17.39 -11.17 6.02
N GLY A 247 -17.80 -12.33 6.51
CA GLY A 247 -17.25 -13.63 6.12
C GLY A 247 -15.86 -13.97 6.66
N CYS A 248 -15.41 -13.32 7.75
CA CYS A 248 -14.17 -13.67 8.44
C CYS A 248 -14.32 -14.78 9.51
N GLY A 249 -15.54 -15.32 9.69
CA GLY A 249 -15.82 -16.38 10.67
C GLY A 249 -15.46 -15.96 12.10
N ASP A 250 -14.93 -16.90 12.87
CA ASP A 250 -14.60 -16.74 14.29
C ASP A 250 -13.24 -16.02 14.54
N ALA A 251 -12.68 -15.36 13.53
CA ALA A 251 -11.41 -14.65 13.64
C ALA A 251 -11.49 -13.42 14.56
N CYS A 252 -12.68 -12.87 14.79
CA CYS A 252 -12.88 -11.70 15.65
C CYS A 252 -13.11 -12.12 17.11
N PRO A 253 -12.27 -11.69 18.07
CA PRO A 253 -12.58 -11.88 19.49
C PRO A 253 -13.86 -11.12 19.87
N ILE A 254 -14.59 -11.65 20.85
CA ILE A 254 -15.82 -11.04 21.36
C ILE A 254 -15.56 -10.37 22.71
N TYR A 255 -15.72 -9.06 22.73
CA TYR A 255 -15.64 -8.22 23.91
C TYR A 255 -17.02 -7.68 24.34
N PRO A 256 -17.34 -7.68 25.65
CA PRO A 256 -18.62 -7.17 26.14
C PRO A 256 -18.75 -5.66 25.93
N GLY A 257 -19.97 -5.14 25.80
CA GLY A 257 -20.20 -3.70 25.66
C GLY A 257 -19.96 -3.15 24.24
N ARG A 258 -19.80 -4.02 23.25
CA ARG A 258 -19.78 -3.67 21.82
C ARG A 258 -20.95 -4.35 21.12
N GLU A 259 -21.35 -3.77 20.00
CA GLU A 259 -22.36 -4.35 19.13
C GLU A 259 -21.72 -5.09 17.96
N TYR A 260 -22.10 -6.36 17.76
CA TYR A 260 -21.59 -7.18 16.67
C TYR A 260 -22.69 -7.39 15.63
N LEU A 261 -22.36 -7.12 14.37
CA LEU A 261 -23.25 -7.28 13.23
C LEU A 261 -22.57 -8.17 12.19
N ASP A 262 -23.20 -9.29 11.85
CA ASP A 262 -22.72 -10.15 10.78
C ASP A 262 -23.47 -9.84 9.49
N TRP A 263 -22.74 -9.37 8.48
CA TRP A 263 -23.28 -9.07 7.16
C TRP A 263 -22.94 -10.20 6.19
N ASP A 264 -23.94 -11.02 5.90
CA ASP A 264 -23.87 -12.01 4.83
C ASP A 264 -23.87 -11.30 3.46
N ILE A 265 -22.66 -11.05 2.97
CA ILE A 265 -22.39 -10.38 1.69
C ILE A 265 -21.54 -11.31 0.82
N PRO A 266 -21.96 -11.58 -0.43
CA PRO A 266 -21.19 -12.38 -1.38
C PRO A 266 -19.78 -11.84 -1.58
N ASP A 267 -18.81 -12.74 -1.78
CA ASP A 267 -17.43 -12.33 -2.01
C ASP A 267 -17.25 -11.72 -3.42
N PRO A 268 -16.77 -10.46 -3.56
CA PRO A 268 -16.58 -9.83 -4.86
C PRO A 268 -15.40 -10.39 -5.65
N VAL A 269 -14.60 -11.29 -5.08
CA VAL A 269 -13.38 -11.82 -5.70
C VAL A 269 -13.70 -12.62 -6.96
N GLY A 270 -13.03 -12.28 -8.06
CA GLY A 270 -13.18 -12.97 -9.36
C GLY A 270 -14.53 -12.74 -10.04
N GLN A 271 -15.43 -11.94 -9.45
CA GLN A 271 -16.75 -11.67 -10.00
C GLN A 271 -16.69 -10.64 -11.14
N PRO A 272 -17.61 -10.73 -12.12
CA PRO A 272 -17.79 -9.66 -13.12
C PRO A 272 -18.13 -8.33 -12.45
N ILE A 273 -17.66 -7.21 -13.02
CA ILE A 273 -17.86 -5.87 -12.44
C ILE A 273 -19.34 -5.53 -12.20
N ALA A 274 -20.25 -6.03 -13.04
CA ALA A 274 -21.69 -5.86 -12.83
C ALA A 274 -22.16 -6.44 -11.48
N ARG A 275 -21.67 -7.63 -11.12
CA ARG A 275 -21.98 -8.26 -9.82
C ARG A 275 -21.32 -7.53 -8.67
N VAL A 276 -20.11 -6.99 -8.86
CA VAL A 276 -19.44 -6.15 -7.85
C VAL A 276 -20.23 -4.87 -7.58
N ARG A 277 -20.87 -4.26 -8.60
CA ARG A 277 -21.76 -3.11 -8.41
C ARG A 277 -23.02 -3.46 -7.62
N GLU A 278 -23.60 -4.64 -7.83
CA GLU A 278 -24.72 -5.12 -7.01
C GLU A 278 -24.31 -5.28 -5.54
N ILE A 279 -23.13 -5.86 -5.28
CA ILE A 279 -22.55 -5.98 -3.94
C ILE A 279 -22.33 -4.60 -3.32
N ARG A 280 -21.78 -3.64 -4.07
CA ARG A 280 -21.62 -2.25 -3.61
C ARG A 280 -22.95 -1.64 -3.19
N ASN A 281 -23.99 -1.80 -4.00
CA ASN A 281 -25.31 -1.21 -3.70
C ASN A 281 -25.97 -1.86 -2.47
N ASP A 282 -25.79 -3.17 -2.27
CA ASP A 282 -26.23 -3.87 -1.04
C ASP A 282 -25.48 -3.34 0.19
N ILE A 283 -24.15 -3.23 0.11
CA ILE A 283 -23.32 -2.62 1.18
C ILE A 283 -23.77 -1.20 1.48
N GLU A 284 -24.04 -0.38 0.46
CA GLU A 284 -24.50 1.00 0.65
C GLU A 284 -25.81 1.06 1.44
N GLY A 285 -26.78 0.20 1.11
CA GLY A 285 -28.03 0.09 1.88
C GLY A 285 -27.78 -0.23 3.35
N ARG A 286 -26.96 -1.25 3.62
CA ARG A 286 -26.61 -1.66 5.00
C ARG A 286 -25.83 -0.59 5.77
N VAL A 287 -24.96 0.15 5.09
CA VAL A 287 -24.23 1.28 5.70
C VAL A 287 -25.18 2.41 6.08
N ARG A 288 -26.21 2.69 5.27
CA ARG A 288 -27.25 3.68 5.62
C ARG A 288 -28.06 3.24 6.85
N ASP A 289 -28.48 1.98 6.88
CA ASP A 289 -29.19 1.41 8.04
C ASP A 289 -28.32 1.44 9.31
N LEU A 290 -27.02 1.17 9.18
CA LEU A 290 -26.05 1.27 10.27
C LEU A 290 -25.92 2.71 10.76
N LEU A 291 -25.86 3.70 9.87
CA LEU A 291 -25.74 5.10 10.24
C LEU A 291 -26.99 5.58 11.02
N GLU A 292 -28.20 5.19 10.59
CA GLU A 292 -29.44 5.47 11.33
C GLU A 292 -29.46 4.82 12.72
N ARG A 293 -28.76 3.71 12.90
CA ARG A 293 -28.62 3.04 14.20
C ARG A 293 -27.63 3.78 15.11
N ILE A 294 -26.51 4.24 14.55
CA ILE A 294 -25.46 4.96 15.30
C ILE A 294 -25.97 6.32 15.79
N GLU A 295 -26.86 6.97 15.05
CA GLU A 295 -27.39 8.31 15.37
C GLU A 295 -28.52 8.31 16.44
N LYS A 296 -28.98 7.15 16.90
CA LYS A 296 -30.04 7.01 17.91
C LYS A 296 -29.48 7.05 19.33
#